data_AF-A0A2M7AE54-F1
#
_entry.id   AF-A0A2M7AE54-F1
#
_cell.length_a   1.000
_cell.length_b   1.000
_cell.length_c   1.000
_cell.angle_alpha   90.00
_cell.angle_beta   90.00
_cell.angle_gamma   90.00
#
_symmetry.space_group_name_H-M   'P 1'
#
loop_
_entity.id
_entity.type
_entity.pdbx_description
1 polymer ?
#
loop_
_entity_poly.entity_id
_entity_poly.type
_entity_poly.pdbx_seq_one_letter_code
_entity_poly.pdbx_strand_id
1 'polypeptide(L)'
;MNLSNLTPMMRQYNKLKQEHPDSLLFFRLGDFYEMFGEDAKKASDALNITLTAREAGQGRKVPMCGVPHHSVNRYISRLMKKGFKVTICEQVEDPKLAKGIVKRQITRTITPGTVLDDYLLEGKNPNFLLSLVKSKEGYGLSYVDASAGEFWTTQIMECGMRNAECGMREEEEVGREKQDVRGRKTEDGGQKSSVIGHQASVKSERSALKVLLDEVSRIKPSECLLPESLKEDKTFLKALKEEDSLPITFYEDYAFDPDNAYRTLKEHFQTQSLSGFGLEDMPLSISSSGAIIRYLQETQKVASQHITHLSVYSTDEFMTLDA
;
A
#
# COMPACT_ATOMS: atom_id res chain seq x y z
N MET A 1 -16.03 21.54 17.82
CA MET A 1 -16.91 22.64 17.34
C MET A 1 -18.34 22.36 17.82
N ASN A 2 -19.06 23.36 18.30
CA ASN A 2 -20.46 23.19 18.73
C ASN A 2 -21.36 23.05 17.49
N LEU A 3 -21.79 21.81 17.15
CA LEU A 3 -22.54 21.48 15.93
C LEU A 3 -23.95 22.08 15.89
N SER A 4 -24.46 22.56 17.02
CA SER A 4 -25.81 23.11 17.20
C SER A 4 -26.07 24.39 16.39
N ASN A 5 -25.03 25.19 16.10
CA ASN A 5 -25.14 26.50 15.43
C ASN A 5 -24.97 26.45 13.90
N LEU A 6 -24.76 25.26 13.32
CA LEU A 6 -24.54 25.11 11.87
C LEU A 6 -25.85 24.84 11.13
N THR A 7 -25.92 25.19 9.84
CA THR A 7 -27.05 24.75 9.00
C THR A 7 -27.14 23.21 8.97
N PRO A 8 -28.33 22.62 8.80
CA PRO A 8 -28.48 21.17 8.69
C PRO A 8 -27.55 20.53 7.64
N MET A 9 -27.32 21.23 6.53
CA MET A 9 -26.39 20.82 5.48
C MET A 9 -24.95 20.76 5.98
N MET A 10 -24.47 21.82 6.65
CA MET A 10 -23.11 21.84 7.20
C MET A 10 -22.91 20.80 8.32
N ARG A 11 -23.96 20.47 9.08
CA ARG A 11 -23.90 19.34 10.03
C ARG A 11 -23.73 18.00 9.32
N GLN A 12 -24.49 17.77 8.24
CA GLN A 12 -24.35 16.56 7.42
C GLN A 12 -22.97 16.47 6.79
N TYR A 13 -22.45 17.56 6.22
CA TYR A 13 -21.09 17.63 5.68
C TYR A 13 -20.04 17.31 6.74
N ASN A 14 -20.07 17.98 7.89
CA ASN A 14 -19.07 17.78 8.93
C ASN A 14 -19.10 16.37 9.52
N LYS A 15 -20.27 15.74 9.62
CA LYS A 15 -20.39 14.34 10.04
C LYS A 15 -19.65 13.43 9.05
N LEU A 16 -19.93 13.54 7.76
CA LEU A 16 -19.29 12.72 6.73
C LEU A 16 -17.78 13.02 6.62
N LYS A 17 -17.37 14.27 6.82
CA LYS A 17 -15.96 14.66 6.82
C LYS A 17 -15.18 14.08 8.01
N GLN A 18 -15.83 13.86 9.16
CA GLN A 18 -15.21 13.19 10.31
C GLN A 18 -14.92 11.72 10.03
N GLU A 19 -15.70 11.07 9.16
CA GLU A 19 -15.47 9.68 8.75
C GLU A 19 -14.25 9.58 7.81
N HIS A 20 -13.89 10.64 7.07
CA HIS A 20 -12.74 10.68 6.15
C HIS A 20 -11.91 11.97 6.26
N PRO A 21 -11.20 12.19 7.39
CA PRO A 21 -10.53 13.45 7.68
C PRO A 21 -9.35 13.75 6.73
N ASP A 22 -8.72 12.73 6.17
CA ASP A 22 -7.50 12.79 5.34
C ASP A 22 -7.78 13.00 3.83
N SER A 23 -9.03 12.97 3.40
CA SER A 23 -9.44 13.07 1.99
C SER A 23 -10.18 14.38 1.68
N LEU A 24 -10.12 14.88 0.44
CA LEU A 24 -10.97 15.99 0.01
C LEU A 24 -12.41 15.50 -0.21
N LEU A 25 -13.37 16.02 0.57
CA LEU A 25 -14.77 15.61 0.46
C LEU A 25 -15.51 16.39 -0.64
N PHE A 26 -15.78 15.73 -1.75
CA PHE A 26 -16.61 16.23 -2.84
C PHE A 26 -18.08 16.00 -2.50
N PHE A 27 -18.75 17.05 -2.03
CA PHE A 27 -20.13 16.98 -1.55
C PHE A 27 -21.11 17.39 -2.65
N ARG A 28 -21.93 16.44 -3.13
CA ARG A 28 -22.89 16.69 -4.21
C ARG A 28 -23.98 17.68 -3.81
N LEU A 29 -24.08 18.78 -4.55
CA LEU A 29 -25.10 19.81 -4.36
C LEU A 29 -25.60 20.35 -5.71
N GLY A 30 -26.79 19.92 -6.12
CA GLY A 30 -27.36 20.29 -7.41
C GLY A 30 -26.50 19.74 -8.54
N ASP A 31 -25.96 20.60 -9.41
CA ASP A 31 -25.06 20.24 -10.52
C ASP A 31 -23.56 20.43 -10.24
N PHE A 32 -23.20 20.66 -8.97
CA PHE A 32 -21.81 20.80 -8.55
C PHE A 32 -21.42 19.76 -7.49
N TYR A 33 -20.12 19.49 -7.41
CA TYR A 33 -19.50 19.02 -6.18
C TYR A 33 -18.86 20.20 -5.50
N GLU A 34 -19.22 20.40 -4.24
CA GLU A 34 -18.70 21.49 -3.42
C GLU A 34 -17.82 20.94 -2.31
N MET A 35 -16.76 21.67 -2.00
CA MET A 35 -15.87 21.43 -0.86
C MET A 35 -15.94 22.64 0.07
N PHE A 36 -15.78 22.41 1.38
CA PHE A 36 -15.90 23.47 2.38
C PHE A 36 -14.70 23.51 3.32
N GLY A 37 -14.43 24.70 3.88
CA GLY A 37 -13.41 24.90 4.91
C GLY A 37 -11.99 24.68 4.38
N GLU A 38 -11.22 23.84 5.06
CA GLU A 38 -9.84 23.53 4.66
C GLU A 38 -9.77 22.74 3.34
N ASP A 39 -10.74 21.86 3.08
CA ASP A 39 -10.80 21.12 1.81
C ASP A 39 -10.98 22.10 0.64
N ALA A 40 -11.82 23.13 0.82
CA ALA A 40 -12.02 24.16 -0.19
C ALA A 40 -10.74 24.92 -0.52
N LYS A 41 -9.96 25.29 0.51
CA LYS A 41 -8.68 25.99 0.35
C LYS A 41 -7.66 25.13 -0.38
N LYS A 42 -7.48 23.88 0.07
CA LYS A 42 -6.55 22.91 -0.53
C LYS A 42 -6.91 22.63 -1.98
N ALA A 43 -8.18 22.35 -2.26
CA ALA A 43 -8.65 22.07 -3.61
C ALA A 43 -8.56 23.29 -4.52
N SER A 44 -8.89 24.49 -4.01
CA SER A 44 -8.76 25.74 -4.76
C SER A 44 -7.33 25.99 -5.22
N ASP A 45 -6.37 25.86 -4.31
CA ASP A 45 -4.94 26.01 -4.60
C ASP A 45 -4.44 24.91 -5.57
N ALA A 46 -4.78 23.65 -5.28
CA ALA A 46 -4.34 22.52 -6.09
C ALA A 46 -4.92 22.54 -7.52
N LEU A 47 -6.17 22.96 -7.70
CA LEU A 47 -6.86 22.97 -8.99
C LEU A 47 -6.78 24.33 -9.70
N ASN A 48 -6.30 25.36 -9.02
CA ASN A 48 -6.38 26.76 -9.45
C ASN A 48 -7.83 27.15 -9.83
N ILE A 49 -8.78 26.90 -8.92
CA ILE A 49 -10.20 27.27 -9.06
C ILE A 49 -10.57 28.33 -8.04
N THR A 50 -11.57 29.15 -8.33
CA THR A 50 -11.98 30.27 -7.47
C THR A 50 -12.41 29.79 -6.08
N LEU A 51 -11.78 30.34 -5.04
CA LEU A 51 -12.23 30.22 -3.66
C LEU A 51 -13.26 31.30 -3.36
N THR A 52 -14.43 30.89 -2.89
CA THR A 52 -15.52 31.76 -2.48
C THR A 52 -15.89 31.49 -1.03
N ALA A 53 -17.00 32.07 -0.55
CA ALA A 53 -17.50 31.78 0.79
C ALA A 53 -19.02 31.62 0.78
N ARG A 54 -19.51 30.65 1.56
CA ARG A 54 -20.93 30.33 1.71
C ARG A 54 -21.39 30.58 3.14
N GLU A 55 -22.64 30.98 3.33
CA GLU A 55 -23.21 31.10 4.67
C GLU A 55 -23.45 29.71 5.30
N ALA A 56 -22.95 29.53 6.52
CA ALA A 56 -22.97 28.27 7.27
C ALA A 56 -23.86 28.33 8.53
N GLY A 57 -24.65 29.40 8.68
CA GLY A 57 -25.57 29.64 9.79
C GLY A 57 -25.11 30.77 10.72
N GLN A 58 -26.08 31.48 11.32
CA GLN A 58 -25.86 32.58 12.26
C GLN A 58 -24.84 33.63 11.77
N GLY A 59 -24.89 34.01 10.48
CA GLY A 59 -23.99 35.01 9.89
C GLY A 59 -22.54 34.55 9.69
N ARG A 60 -22.21 33.27 9.97
CA ARG A 60 -20.87 32.73 9.72
C ARG A 60 -20.71 32.36 8.24
N LYS A 61 -19.59 32.76 7.65
CA LYS A 61 -19.19 32.34 6.31
C LYS A 61 -18.10 31.26 6.38
N VAL A 62 -18.21 30.24 5.55
CA VAL A 62 -17.23 29.16 5.39
C VAL A 62 -16.60 29.26 4.01
N PRO A 63 -15.26 29.09 3.87
CA PRO A 63 -14.62 28.96 2.56
C PRO A 63 -15.25 27.83 1.75
N MET A 64 -15.42 28.05 0.45
CA MET A 64 -16.11 27.13 -0.44
C MET A 64 -15.54 27.23 -1.86
N CYS A 65 -15.30 26.09 -2.48
CA CYS A 65 -15.04 25.99 -3.91
C CYS A 65 -15.83 24.81 -4.47
N GLY A 66 -16.01 24.76 -5.79
CA GLY A 66 -16.77 23.68 -6.40
C GLY A 66 -16.40 23.47 -7.85
N VAL A 67 -16.72 22.27 -8.34
CA VAL A 67 -16.50 21.85 -9.72
C VAL A 67 -17.81 21.30 -10.31
N PRO A 68 -18.06 21.47 -11.63
CA PRO A 68 -19.24 20.92 -12.26
C PRO A 68 -19.22 19.39 -12.22
N HIS A 69 -20.36 18.78 -11.93
CA HIS A 69 -20.52 17.32 -11.85
C HIS A 69 -20.08 16.59 -13.10
N HIS A 70 -20.54 17.05 -14.27
CA HIS A 70 -20.26 16.41 -15.55
C HIS A 70 -18.78 16.44 -15.93
N SER A 71 -17.99 17.30 -15.28
CA SER A 71 -16.56 17.46 -15.53
C SER A 71 -15.71 17.01 -14.33
N VAL A 72 -16.31 16.44 -13.28
CA VAL A 72 -15.66 16.15 -11.99
C VAL A 72 -14.41 15.28 -12.17
N ASN A 73 -14.49 14.30 -13.07
CA ASN A 73 -13.45 13.33 -13.38
C ASN A 73 -12.12 13.99 -13.76
N ARG A 74 -12.17 15.07 -14.54
CA ARG A 74 -10.97 15.84 -14.92
C ARG A 74 -10.30 16.50 -13.71
N TYR A 75 -11.08 16.97 -12.75
CA TYR A 75 -10.56 17.60 -11.54
C TYR A 75 -10.00 16.57 -10.57
N ILE A 76 -10.70 15.44 -10.39
CA ILE A 76 -10.22 14.31 -9.60
C ILE A 76 -8.84 13.88 -10.13
N SER A 77 -8.71 13.64 -11.44
CA SER A 77 -7.42 13.27 -12.07
C SER A 77 -6.27 14.21 -11.67
N ARG A 78 -6.52 15.53 -11.70
CA ARG A 78 -5.51 16.54 -11.38
C ARG A 78 -5.15 16.57 -9.90
N LEU A 79 -6.12 16.28 -9.01
CA LEU A 79 -5.88 16.14 -7.58
C LEU A 79 -5.08 14.87 -7.27
N MET A 80 -5.39 13.76 -7.94
CA MET A 80 -4.68 12.49 -7.78
C MET A 80 -3.20 12.63 -8.10
N LYS A 81 -2.85 13.29 -9.21
CA LYS A 81 -1.46 13.57 -9.60
C LYS A 81 -0.69 14.42 -8.59
N LYS A 82 -1.41 15.14 -7.74
CA LYS A 82 -0.85 15.93 -6.64
C LYS A 82 -0.87 15.17 -5.31
N GLY A 83 -1.19 13.88 -5.31
CA GLY A 83 -1.23 13.01 -4.14
C GLY A 83 -2.45 13.19 -3.23
N PHE A 84 -3.50 13.90 -3.67
CA PHE A 84 -4.70 14.05 -2.86
C PHE A 84 -5.60 12.81 -2.97
N LYS A 85 -6.16 12.38 -1.84
CA LYS A 85 -7.30 11.46 -1.81
C LYS A 85 -8.60 12.24 -2.00
N VAL A 86 -9.56 11.67 -2.71
CA VAL A 86 -10.85 12.31 -2.98
C VAL A 86 -11.99 11.38 -2.58
N THR A 87 -12.88 11.86 -1.71
CA THR A 87 -14.07 11.13 -1.28
C THR A 87 -15.31 11.71 -1.94
N ILE A 88 -16.08 10.90 -2.64
CA ILE A 88 -17.29 11.31 -3.36
C ILE A 88 -18.51 11.04 -2.49
N CYS A 89 -19.30 12.09 -2.26
CA CYS A 89 -20.54 12.03 -1.50
C CYS A 89 -21.72 12.40 -2.41
N GLU A 90 -22.61 11.43 -2.65
CA GLU A 90 -23.75 11.57 -3.55
C GLU A 90 -25.08 11.78 -2.82
N GLN A 91 -26.05 12.30 -3.57
CA GLN A 91 -27.46 12.32 -3.15
C GLN A 91 -28.08 10.95 -3.42
N VAL A 92 -28.58 10.29 -2.37
CA VAL A 92 -29.20 8.96 -2.46
C VAL A 92 -30.73 9.02 -2.55
N GLU A 93 -31.31 10.22 -2.47
CA GLU A 93 -32.74 10.48 -2.54
C GLU A 93 -33.01 11.52 -3.63
N ASP A 94 -34.15 11.41 -4.31
CA ASP A 94 -34.61 12.44 -5.25
C ASP A 94 -34.92 13.74 -4.46
N PRO A 95 -34.24 14.86 -4.79
CA PRO A 95 -34.50 16.15 -4.15
C PRO A 95 -35.96 16.61 -4.21
N LYS A 96 -36.72 16.19 -5.23
CA LYS A 96 -38.13 16.55 -5.40
C LYS A 96 -39.06 15.77 -4.48
N LEU A 97 -38.65 14.58 -4.04
CA LEU A 97 -39.44 13.68 -3.20
C LEU A 97 -39.01 13.73 -1.72
N ALA A 98 -37.84 14.31 -1.44
CA ALA A 98 -37.28 14.37 -0.10
C ALA A 98 -38.08 15.29 0.83
N LYS A 99 -38.46 14.79 2.02
CA LYS A 99 -38.99 15.59 3.11
C LYS A 99 -37.84 16.13 3.95
N GLY A 100 -37.47 17.39 3.75
CA GLY A 100 -36.40 18.05 4.51
C GLY A 100 -35.05 18.03 3.77
N ILE A 101 -33.96 17.74 4.46
CA ILE A 101 -32.63 17.70 3.83
C ILE A 101 -32.45 16.39 3.05
N VAL A 102 -32.08 16.51 1.77
CA VAL A 102 -31.75 15.35 0.92
C VAL A 102 -30.67 14.51 1.58
N LYS A 103 -30.93 13.22 1.75
CA LYS A 103 -29.95 12.29 2.31
C LYS A 103 -28.76 12.15 1.36
N ARG A 104 -27.58 12.11 1.97
CA ARG A 104 -26.31 11.93 1.26
C ARG A 104 -25.49 10.82 1.89
N GLN A 105 -24.74 10.14 1.06
CA GLN A 105 -23.87 9.05 1.46
C GLN A 105 -22.59 9.08 0.64
N ILE A 106 -21.51 8.64 1.27
CA ILE A 106 -20.24 8.42 0.60
C ILE A 106 -20.38 7.19 -0.29
N THR A 107 -20.12 7.35 -1.57
CA THR A 107 -20.27 6.29 -2.57
C THR A 107 -18.93 5.63 -2.89
N ARG A 108 -17.85 6.43 -2.92
CA ARG A 108 -16.51 5.94 -3.20
C ARG A 108 -15.43 6.87 -2.65
N THR A 109 -14.28 6.29 -2.30
CA THR A 109 -13.05 7.02 -1.98
C THR A 109 -12.00 6.65 -3.01
N ILE A 110 -11.47 7.66 -3.69
CA ILE A 110 -10.51 7.54 -4.78
C ILE A 110 -9.14 7.92 -4.24
N THR A 111 -8.19 7.00 -4.33
CA THR A 111 -6.79 7.20 -3.91
C THR A 111 -5.86 6.85 -5.07
N PRO A 112 -4.63 7.37 -5.13
CA PRO A 112 -3.80 7.25 -6.33
C PRO A 112 -3.59 5.79 -6.78
N GLY A 113 -3.42 4.85 -5.84
CA GLY A 113 -3.21 3.43 -6.13
C GLY A 113 -4.49 2.60 -6.27
N THR A 114 -5.68 3.19 -6.11
CA THR A 114 -6.96 2.46 -6.20
C THR A 114 -7.84 2.91 -7.36
N VAL A 115 -7.25 3.65 -8.31
CA VAL A 115 -7.95 4.12 -9.51
C VAL A 115 -8.23 2.94 -10.44
N LEU A 116 -9.52 2.67 -10.69
CA LEU A 116 -10.00 1.66 -11.64
C LEU A 116 -10.54 2.25 -12.95
N ASP A 117 -10.81 3.54 -12.94
CA ASP A 117 -11.45 4.23 -14.04
C ASP A 117 -10.42 4.48 -15.16
N ASP A 118 -10.59 3.86 -16.33
CA ASP A 118 -9.69 4.00 -17.50
C ASP A 118 -9.36 5.45 -17.87
N TYR A 119 -10.31 6.36 -17.66
CA TYR A 119 -10.13 7.79 -17.96
C TYR A 119 -9.23 8.52 -16.94
N LEU A 120 -9.02 7.94 -15.76
CA LEU A 120 -8.10 8.44 -14.74
C LEU A 120 -6.71 7.81 -14.86
N LEU A 121 -6.58 6.67 -15.54
CA LEU A 121 -5.31 5.97 -15.79
C LEU A 121 -4.57 6.61 -16.98
N GLU A 122 -3.29 6.95 -16.80
CA GLU A 122 -2.45 7.47 -17.88
C GLU A 122 -1.90 6.32 -18.73
N GLY A 123 -2.65 5.91 -19.75
CA GLY A 123 -2.24 4.88 -20.70
C GLY A 123 -2.35 3.45 -20.14
N LYS A 124 -1.59 2.51 -20.70
CA LYS A 124 -1.59 1.09 -20.31
C LYS A 124 -0.57 0.76 -19.21
N ASN A 125 -0.12 1.75 -18.44
CA ASN A 125 0.85 1.50 -17.39
C ASN A 125 0.14 0.92 -16.16
N PRO A 126 0.70 -0.13 -15.51
CA PRO A 126 0.12 -0.67 -14.30
C PRO A 126 -0.01 0.39 -13.21
N ASN A 127 -1.09 0.35 -12.44
CA ASN A 127 -1.32 1.27 -11.33
C ASN A 127 -1.15 0.55 -9.99
N PHE A 128 0.10 0.37 -9.57
CA PHE A 128 0.39 -0.43 -8.39
C PHE A 128 0.10 0.31 -7.08
N LEU A 129 -0.68 -0.34 -6.22
CA LEU A 129 -0.78 -0.05 -4.80
C LEU A 129 0.21 -0.94 -4.05
N LEU A 130 1.20 -0.33 -3.39
CA LEU A 130 2.19 -1.01 -2.56
C LEU A 130 1.79 -0.95 -1.08
N SER A 131 2.16 -1.96 -0.32
CA SER A 131 2.08 -1.99 1.14
C SER A 131 3.40 -2.50 1.70
N LEU A 132 3.95 -1.77 2.68
CA LEU A 132 5.20 -2.12 3.32
C LEU A 132 5.03 -2.30 4.83
N VAL A 133 5.67 -3.33 5.36
CA VAL A 133 5.81 -3.59 6.79
C VAL A 133 7.29 -3.62 7.13
N LYS A 134 7.64 -3.04 8.28
CA LYS A 134 8.99 -3.08 8.83
C LYS A 134 8.97 -3.78 10.18
N SER A 135 9.86 -4.75 10.36
CA SER A 135 10.11 -5.41 11.64
C SER A 135 11.61 -5.38 11.96
N LYS A 136 12.01 -6.00 13.08
CA LYS A 136 13.43 -6.22 13.40
C LYS A 136 14.06 -7.33 12.55
N GLU A 137 13.24 -8.22 12.00
CA GLU A 137 13.68 -9.39 11.25
C GLU A 137 13.83 -9.07 9.76
N GLY A 138 13.21 -7.99 9.29
CA GLY A 138 13.24 -7.59 7.90
C GLY A 138 12.06 -6.72 7.48
N TYR A 139 11.70 -6.82 6.20
CA TYR A 139 10.63 -6.06 5.57
C TYR A 139 9.64 -6.99 4.87
N GLY A 140 8.34 -6.69 5.01
CA GLY A 140 7.29 -7.27 4.19
C GLY A 140 6.91 -6.31 3.07
N LEU A 141 6.77 -6.83 1.86
CA LEU A 141 6.41 -6.04 0.69
C LEU A 141 5.29 -6.77 -0.05
N SER A 142 4.20 -6.06 -0.34
CA SER A 142 3.15 -6.56 -1.23
C SER A 142 2.68 -5.46 -2.15
N TYR A 143 2.34 -5.77 -3.39
CA TYR A 143 1.78 -4.81 -4.33
C TYR A 143 0.76 -5.44 -5.25
N VAL A 144 -0.23 -4.65 -5.63
CA VAL A 144 -1.35 -5.11 -6.45
C VAL A 144 -1.65 -4.11 -7.56
N ASP A 145 -1.96 -4.62 -8.75
CA ASP A 145 -2.72 -3.89 -9.74
C ASP A 145 -4.20 -4.28 -9.58
N ALA A 146 -4.97 -3.37 -8.97
CA ALA A 146 -6.38 -3.62 -8.69
C ALA A 146 -7.25 -3.72 -9.95
N SER A 147 -6.78 -3.17 -11.09
CA SER A 147 -7.48 -3.23 -12.37
C SER A 147 -7.24 -4.54 -13.10
N ALA A 148 -6.02 -5.07 -13.03
CA ALA A 148 -5.65 -6.36 -13.64
C ALA A 148 -5.94 -7.55 -12.72
N GLY A 149 -6.12 -7.32 -11.41
CA GLY A 149 -6.29 -8.37 -10.40
C GLY A 149 -4.99 -9.11 -10.08
N GLU A 150 -3.85 -8.56 -10.49
CA GLU A 150 -2.54 -9.16 -10.27
C GLU A 150 -1.97 -8.71 -8.92
N PHE A 151 -1.63 -9.67 -8.05
CA PHE A 151 -1.23 -9.42 -6.67
C PHE A 151 0.02 -10.23 -6.32
N TRP A 152 1.07 -9.54 -5.87
CA TRP A 152 2.35 -10.15 -5.52
C TRP A 152 2.82 -9.75 -4.13
N THR A 153 3.65 -10.60 -3.54
CA THR A 153 4.28 -10.34 -2.25
C THR A 153 5.63 -11.03 -2.10
N THR A 154 6.47 -10.47 -1.25
CA THR A 154 7.75 -11.03 -0.83
C THR A 154 8.10 -10.56 0.58
N GLN A 155 9.09 -11.20 1.20
CA GLN A 155 9.69 -10.72 2.45
C GLN A 155 11.20 -10.71 2.33
N ILE A 156 11.81 -9.64 2.82
CA ILE A 156 13.26 -9.39 2.75
C ILE A 156 13.79 -9.47 4.17
N MET A 157 14.53 -10.54 4.48
CA MET A 157 15.08 -10.77 5.82
C MET A 157 16.41 -10.02 6.03
N GLU A 158 16.70 -9.57 7.24
CA GLU A 158 18.01 -9.02 7.57
C GLU A 158 19.11 -10.08 7.50
N CYS A 159 20.26 -9.73 6.90
CA CYS A 159 21.41 -10.62 6.76
C CYS A 159 22.05 -10.84 8.15
N GLY A 160 21.61 -11.89 8.83
CA GLY A 160 22.02 -12.23 10.19
C GLY A 160 21.09 -13.21 10.90
N MET A 161 19.86 -13.39 10.39
CA MET A 161 18.86 -14.32 10.95
C MET A 161 18.54 -15.53 10.06
N ARG A 162 19.36 -15.80 9.03
CA ARG A 162 19.32 -17.10 8.35
C ARG A 162 20.00 -18.13 9.26
N ASN A 163 19.28 -18.64 10.25
CA ASN A 163 19.53 -19.93 10.92
C ASN A 163 18.49 -20.18 12.02
N ALA A 164 17.32 -20.66 11.62
CA ALA A 164 16.55 -21.73 12.26
C ALA A 164 15.22 -21.86 11.49
N GLU A 165 14.77 -23.09 11.25
CA GLU A 165 13.40 -23.47 10.84
C GLU A 165 13.03 -23.55 9.35
N CYS A 166 13.74 -22.93 8.41
CA CYS A 166 13.43 -23.18 6.98
C CYS A 166 14.16 -24.43 6.44
N GLY A 167 13.53 -25.60 6.62
CA GLY A 167 13.64 -26.75 5.73
C GLY A 167 14.93 -27.58 5.75
N MET A 168 15.14 -28.37 6.80
CA MET A 168 15.87 -29.65 6.65
C MET A 168 14.85 -30.79 6.66
N ARG A 169 14.47 -31.25 5.46
CA ARG A 169 14.01 -32.64 5.31
C ARG A 169 15.27 -33.47 5.10
N GLU A 170 15.58 -34.31 6.08
CA GLU A 170 16.61 -35.34 5.97
C GLU A 170 16.29 -36.25 4.79
N GLU A 171 17.14 -36.27 3.78
CA GLU A 171 17.17 -37.37 2.81
C GLU A 171 17.87 -38.55 3.50
N GLU A 172 17.09 -39.58 3.83
CA GLU A 172 17.60 -40.89 4.23
C GLU A 172 18.39 -41.52 3.07
N GLU A 173 19.73 -41.43 3.10
CA GLU A 173 20.59 -42.25 2.25
C GLU A 173 20.61 -43.70 2.77
N VAL A 174 19.81 -44.56 2.14
CA VAL A 174 19.94 -46.01 2.22
C VAL A 174 21.13 -46.46 1.37
N GLY A 175 22.26 -46.69 2.04
CA GLY A 175 23.17 -47.84 1.88
C GLY A 175 23.82 -48.13 0.52
N ARG A 176 25.16 -48.19 0.52
CA ARG A 176 25.92 -49.39 0.09
C ARG A 176 27.40 -49.30 0.45
N GLU A 177 27.84 -50.26 1.25
CA GLU A 177 29.23 -50.65 1.43
C GLU A 177 29.89 -51.04 0.11
N LYS A 178 31.18 -50.72 -0.05
CA LYS A 178 32.22 -51.66 -0.52
C LYS A 178 33.64 -51.09 -0.37
N GLN A 179 34.36 -51.69 0.59
CA GLN A 179 35.76 -52.15 0.59
C GLN A 179 36.85 -51.41 -0.24
N ASP A 180 37.80 -50.84 0.52
CA ASP A 180 39.24 -51.20 0.60
C ASP A 180 40.01 -51.51 -0.70
N VAL A 181 41.01 -50.67 -1.03
CA VAL A 181 42.42 -51.12 -1.26
C VAL A 181 43.44 -49.99 -0.93
N ARG A 182 44.16 -50.22 0.17
CA ARG A 182 45.60 -49.95 0.49
C ARG A 182 46.55 -49.17 -0.45
N GLY A 183 47.36 -48.32 0.20
CA GLY A 183 48.81 -48.08 -0.05
C GLY A 183 49.12 -46.63 -0.47
N ARG A 184 50.05 -45.87 0.12
CA ARG A 184 51.29 -46.11 0.88
C ARG A 184 51.63 -44.86 1.70
N LYS A 185 52.31 -45.07 2.84
CA LYS A 185 52.96 -44.05 3.68
C LYS A 185 54.23 -43.49 3.01
N THR A 186 54.51 -42.20 3.23
CA THR A 186 55.83 -41.70 3.68
C THR A 186 55.63 -40.43 4.51
N GLU A 187 56.29 -40.42 5.67
CA GLU A 187 56.45 -39.32 6.63
C GLU A 187 57.38 -38.25 6.04
N ASP A 188 57.18 -36.95 6.31
CA ASP A 188 57.95 -36.26 7.36
C ASP A 188 57.59 -34.76 7.51
N GLY A 189 57.69 -34.29 8.76
CA GLY A 189 58.05 -32.95 9.25
C GLY A 189 57.59 -31.65 8.58
N GLY A 190 56.77 -30.87 9.31
CA GLY A 190 57.24 -29.61 9.89
C GLY A 190 57.27 -28.31 9.06
N GLN A 191 56.17 -27.55 9.19
CA GLN A 191 56.08 -26.09 9.37
C GLN A 191 56.49 -25.07 8.26
N LYS A 192 55.44 -24.32 7.86
CA LYS A 192 55.33 -22.85 7.65
C LYS A 192 56.28 -22.23 6.60
N SER A 193 55.80 -21.60 5.53
CA SER A 193 54.99 -20.39 5.61
C SER A 193 54.68 -19.84 4.20
N SER A 194 53.48 -19.24 4.12
CA SER A 194 53.02 -18.16 3.24
C SER A 194 52.91 -18.39 1.73
N VAL A 195 51.95 -17.65 1.17
CA VAL A 195 51.64 -17.45 -0.25
C VAL A 195 50.74 -18.51 -0.88
N ILE A 196 49.45 -18.48 -0.53
CA ILE A 196 48.39 -18.64 -1.55
C ILE A 196 47.30 -17.61 -1.24
N GLY A 197 47.21 -16.61 -2.12
CA GLY A 197 46.11 -15.66 -2.13
C GLY A 197 44.80 -16.40 -2.35
N HIS A 198 43.93 -16.37 -1.35
CA HIS A 198 42.50 -16.43 -1.59
C HIS A 198 42.03 -15.00 -1.77
N GLN A 199 41.90 -14.57 -3.02
CA GLN A 199 40.96 -13.53 -3.38
C GLN A 199 39.57 -14.07 -3.02
N ALA A 200 39.15 -13.83 -1.78
CA ALA A 200 37.75 -13.92 -1.41
C ALA A 200 37.03 -12.84 -2.22
N SER A 201 36.23 -13.29 -3.19
CA SER A 201 35.33 -12.45 -3.95
C SER A 201 34.47 -11.65 -2.98
N VAL A 202 34.64 -10.33 -3.01
CA VAL A 202 33.85 -9.36 -2.23
C VAL A 202 32.43 -9.39 -2.81
N LYS A 203 31.59 -10.34 -2.37
CA LYS A 203 30.15 -10.20 -2.50
C LYS A 203 29.74 -9.07 -1.56
N SER A 204 29.49 -7.90 -2.13
CA SER A 204 28.83 -6.78 -1.44
C SER A 204 27.52 -7.31 -0.85
N GLU A 205 27.49 -7.53 0.47
CA GLU A 205 26.24 -7.82 1.18
C GLU A 205 25.32 -6.61 1.00
N ARG A 206 24.27 -6.74 0.19
CA ARG A 206 23.23 -5.71 0.09
C ARG A 206 22.46 -5.72 1.41
N SER A 207 22.39 -4.58 2.10
CA SER A 207 21.52 -4.40 3.27
C SER A 207 20.07 -4.67 2.86
N ALA A 208 19.25 -5.29 3.73
CA ALA A 208 17.83 -5.55 3.48
C ALA A 208 17.07 -4.27 3.10
N LEU A 209 17.44 -3.12 3.70
CA LEU A 209 16.88 -1.83 3.32
C LEU A 209 17.21 -1.45 1.87
N LYS A 210 18.43 -1.75 1.40
CA LYS A 210 18.80 -1.47 0.01
C LYS A 210 17.97 -2.32 -0.96
N VAL A 211 17.81 -3.61 -0.68
CA VAL A 211 16.97 -4.50 -1.49
C VAL A 211 15.53 -4.00 -1.54
N LEU A 212 14.99 -3.56 -0.40
CA LEU A 212 13.66 -2.96 -0.35
C LEU A 212 13.54 -1.73 -1.26
N LEU A 213 14.51 -0.80 -1.18
CA LEU A 213 14.49 0.41 -1.99
C LEU A 213 14.62 0.09 -3.48
N ASP A 214 15.51 -0.82 -3.86
CA ASP A 214 15.67 -1.30 -5.25
C ASP A 214 14.32 -1.85 -5.78
N GLU A 215 13.57 -2.58 -4.95
CA GLU A 215 12.25 -3.13 -5.29
C GLU A 215 11.17 -2.04 -5.43
N VAL A 216 11.14 -1.06 -4.53
CA VAL A 216 10.21 0.08 -4.64
C VAL A 216 10.46 0.84 -5.95
N SER A 217 11.73 1.09 -6.30
CA SER A 217 12.12 1.73 -7.56
C SER A 217 11.79 0.89 -8.79
N ARG A 218 11.84 -0.44 -8.70
CA ARG A 218 11.45 -1.37 -9.77
C ARG A 218 9.93 -1.36 -9.99
N ILE A 219 9.16 -1.41 -8.91
CA ILE A 219 7.69 -1.48 -8.93
C ILE A 219 7.10 -0.14 -9.38
N LYS A 220 7.70 1.00 -8.99
CA LYS A 220 7.17 2.35 -9.25
C LYS A 220 5.71 2.50 -8.83
N PRO A 221 5.39 2.27 -7.55
CA PRO A 221 4.02 2.32 -7.08
C PRO A 221 3.45 3.74 -7.15
N SER A 222 2.15 3.82 -7.42
CA SER A 222 1.42 5.09 -7.43
C SER A 222 0.97 5.51 -6.04
N GLU A 223 0.92 4.57 -5.10
CA GLU A 223 0.61 4.79 -3.68
C GLU A 223 1.28 3.71 -2.83
N CYS A 224 1.80 4.10 -1.66
CA CYS A 224 2.36 3.18 -0.68
C CYS A 224 1.60 3.27 0.65
N LEU A 225 1.06 2.15 1.10
CA LEU A 225 0.47 1.98 2.43
C LEU A 225 1.57 1.70 3.45
N LEU A 226 1.50 2.39 4.59
CA LEU A 226 2.35 2.14 5.75
C LEU A 226 1.52 2.08 7.04
N PRO A 227 1.90 1.26 8.03
CA PRO A 227 1.32 1.33 9.36
C PRO A 227 1.54 2.70 10.02
N GLU A 228 0.57 3.19 10.79
CA GLU A 228 0.66 4.49 11.47
C GLU A 228 1.87 4.60 12.40
N SER A 229 2.27 3.49 13.04
CA SER A 229 3.45 3.40 13.89
C SER A 229 4.75 3.82 13.19
N LEU A 230 4.83 3.70 11.86
CA LEU A 230 6.00 4.15 11.09
C LEU A 230 6.05 5.66 10.85
N LYS A 231 5.04 6.44 11.25
CA LYS A 231 5.10 7.91 11.24
C LYS A 231 6.27 8.45 12.06
N GLU A 232 6.67 7.73 13.11
CA GLU A 232 7.74 8.13 14.02
C GLU A 232 9.14 7.86 13.47
N ASP A 233 9.28 6.90 12.55
CA ASP A 233 10.57 6.54 11.93
C ASP A 233 10.91 7.45 10.77
N LYS A 234 11.36 8.67 11.11
CA LYS A 234 11.74 9.70 10.13
C LYS A 234 12.87 9.25 9.21
N THR A 235 13.76 8.36 9.66
CA THR A 235 14.89 7.88 8.87
C THR A 235 14.40 6.96 7.76
N PHE A 236 13.53 6.02 8.09
CA PHE A 236 12.91 5.13 7.11
C PHE A 236 12.04 5.91 6.11
N LEU A 237 11.21 6.82 6.60
CA LEU A 237 10.38 7.68 5.73
C LEU A 237 11.20 8.58 4.81
N LYS A 238 12.39 9.02 5.25
CA LYS A 238 13.29 9.79 4.39
C LYS A 238 13.86 8.91 3.29
N ALA A 239 14.33 7.70 3.62
CA ALA A 239 14.86 6.75 2.64
C ALA A 239 13.83 6.39 1.56
N LEU A 240 12.56 6.18 1.93
CA LEU A 240 11.48 5.91 0.97
C LEU A 240 11.12 7.10 0.07
N LYS A 241 11.35 8.35 0.52
CA LYS A 241 11.00 9.58 -0.21
C LYS A 241 12.12 10.13 -1.08
N GLU A 242 13.32 9.56 -1.00
CA GLU A 242 14.42 9.93 -1.90
C GLU A 242 14.15 9.41 -3.33
N GLU A 243 13.30 8.40 -3.48
CA GLU A 243 12.83 7.83 -4.74
C GLU A 243 11.48 8.43 -5.16
N ASP A 244 11.51 9.54 -5.90
CA ASP A 244 10.34 10.24 -6.44
C ASP A 244 9.25 10.64 -5.42
N SER A 245 8.27 11.44 -5.84
CA SER A 245 7.18 11.89 -4.97
C SER A 245 6.16 10.76 -4.71
N LEU A 246 6.60 9.62 -4.16
CA LEU A 246 5.74 8.48 -3.79
C LEU A 246 4.68 8.92 -2.76
N PRO A 247 3.38 8.91 -3.12
CA PRO A 247 2.32 9.20 -2.16
C PRO A 247 2.28 8.12 -1.08
N ILE A 248 2.52 8.52 0.17
CA ILE A 248 2.43 7.64 1.33
C ILE A 248 1.08 7.84 2.02
N THR A 249 0.35 6.74 2.16
CA THR A 249 -0.86 6.64 2.96
C THR A 249 -0.54 5.88 4.24
N PHE A 250 -0.69 6.55 5.38
CA PHE A 250 -0.68 5.84 6.65
C PHE A 250 -2.05 5.20 6.90
N TYR A 251 -2.03 3.95 7.34
CA TYR A 251 -3.22 3.14 7.58
C TYR A 251 -3.12 2.46 8.96
N GLU A 252 -4.27 2.10 9.51
CA GLU A 252 -4.39 1.66 10.90
C GLU A 252 -3.54 0.41 11.18
N ASP A 253 -2.72 0.45 12.25
CA ASP A 253 -1.73 -0.60 12.56
C ASP A 253 -2.35 -2.01 12.64
N TYR A 254 -3.60 -2.13 13.11
CA TYR A 254 -4.30 -3.41 13.22
C TYR A 254 -4.49 -4.15 11.89
N ALA A 255 -4.46 -3.44 10.75
CA ALA A 255 -4.56 -4.03 9.43
C ALA A 255 -3.26 -4.74 9.01
N PHE A 256 -2.14 -4.35 9.64
CA PHE A 256 -0.81 -4.93 9.44
C PHE A 256 -0.47 -5.97 10.52
N ASP A 257 -1.34 -6.17 11.51
CA ASP A 257 -1.19 -7.25 12.48
C ASP A 257 -1.26 -8.62 11.77
N PRO A 258 -0.28 -9.52 11.96
CA PRO A 258 -0.22 -10.79 11.23
C PRO A 258 -1.48 -11.65 11.38
N ASP A 259 -2.08 -11.72 12.57
CA ASP A 259 -3.26 -12.54 12.82
C ASP A 259 -4.50 -11.97 12.10
N ASN A 260 -4.69 -10.65 12.18
CA ASN A 260 -5.78 -9.98 11.48
C ASN A 260 -5.62 -10.04 9.96
N ALA A 261 -4.39 -9.84 9.47
CA ALA A 261 -4.06 -9.95 8.06
C ALA A 261 -4.30 -11.37 7.54
N TYR A 262 -3.89 -12.39 8.28
CA TYR A 262 -4.13 -13.80 7.95
C TYR A 262 -5.63 -14.11 7.85
N ARG A 263 -6.45 -13.64 8.81
CA ARG A 263 -7.92 -13.78 8.76
C ARG A 263 -8.51 -13.08 7.54
N THR A 264 -8.07 -11.84 7.28
CA THR A 264 -8.54 -11.03 6.14
C THR A 264 -8.26 -11.75 4.81
N LEU A 265 -7.06 -12.29 4.64
CA LEU A 265 -6.68 -13.03 3.42
C LEU A 265 -7.47 -14.34 3.29
N LYS A 266 -7.66 -15.09 4.38
CA LYS A 266 -8.48 -16.32 4.37
C LYS A 266 -9.92 -16.07 3.97
N GLU A 267 -10.54 -15.03 4.55
CA GLU A 267 -11.91 -14.64 4.22
C GLU A 267 -12.02 -14.21 2.76
N HIS A 268 -11.04 -13.41 2.28
CA HIS A 268 -11.00 -12.91 0.92
C HIS A 268 -10.85 -14.02 -0.12
N PHE A 269 -9.86 -14.90 0.05
CA PHE A 269 -9.60 -16.03 -0.86
C PHE A 269 -10.46 -17.26 -0.60
N GLN A 270 -11.34 -17.21 0.42
CA GLN A 270 -12.24 -18.30 0.80
C GLN A 270 -11.50 -19.62 1.07
N THR A 271 -10.37 -19.55 1.79
CA THR A 271 -9.47 -20.69 2.08
C THR A 271 -9.36 -20.96 3.58
N GLN A 272 -8.99 -22.20 3.92
CA GLN A 272 -8.74 -22.62 5.31
C GLN A 272 -7.31 -22.31 5.79
N SER A 273 -6.35 -22.16 4.88
CA SER A 273 -4.97 -21.77 5.18
C SER A 273 -4.32 -21.05 4.00
N LEU A 274 -3.18 -20.42 4.22
CA LEU A 274 -2.43 -19.71 3.17
C LEU A 274 -1.28 -20.55 2.58
N SER A 275 -1.10 -21.79 3.05
CA SER A 275 -0.16 -22.77 2.51
C SER A 275 -0.23 -22.94 0.99
N GLY A 276 -1.43 -22.95 0.39
CA GLY A 276 -1.61 -23.04 -1.05
C GLY A 276 -1.07 -21.84 -1.85
N PHE A 277 -0.80 -20.73 -1.18
CA PHE A 277 -0.19 -19.52 -1.74
C PHE A 277 1.30 -19.39 -1.39
N GLY A 278 1.85 -20.32 -0.61
CA GLY A 278 3.24 -20.29 -0.15
C GLY A 278 3.51 -19.27 0.96
N LEU A 279 2.48 -18.85 1.70
CA LEU A 279 2.59 -17.74 2.69
C LEU A 279 2.64 -18.17 4.15
N GLU A 280 2.44 -19.44 4.46
CA GLU A 280 2.24 -19.91 5.85
C GLU A 280 3.36 -19.48 6.80
N ASP A 281 4.61 -19.49 6.31
CA ASP A 281 5.81 -19.12 7.07
C ASP A 281 6.34 -17.72 6.71
N MET A 282 5.48 -16.85 6.17
CA MET A 282 5.85 -15.50 5.70
C MET A 282 5.04 -14.39 6.41
N PRO A 283 5.21 -14.20 7.74
CA PRO A 283 4.38 -13.30 8.53
C PRO A 283 4.44 -11.85 8.04
N LEU A 284 5.59 -11.39 7.54
CA LEU A 284 5.74 -10.02 7.02
C LEU A 284 4.97 -9.82 5.72
N SER A 285 5.00 -10.82 4.82
CA SER A 285 4.22 -10.84 3.58
C SER A 285 2.72 -10.97 3.85
N ILE A 286 2.32 -11.77 4.84
CA ILE A 286 0.93 -11.87 5.29
C ILE A 286 0.44 -10.49 5.73
N SER A 287 1.18 -9.83 6.62
CA SER A 287 0.85 -8.49 7.14
C SER A 287 0.69 -7.45 6.03
N SER A 288 1.66 -7.34 5.12
CA SER A 288 1.58 -6.35 4.03
C SER A 288 0.45 -6.66 3.05
N SER A 289 0.19 -7.94 2.78
CA SER A 289 -0.87 -8.38 1.86
C SER A 289 -2.27 -8.17 2.45
N GLY A 290 -2.47 -8.51 3.72
CA GLY A 290 -3.75 -8.32 4.40
C GLY A 290 -4.15 -6.84 4.46
N ALA A 291 -3.19 -5.95 4.69
CA ALA A 291 -3.41 -4.50 4.67
C ALA A 291 -3.92 -4.01 3.30
N ILE A 292 -3.37 -4.51 2.18
CA ILE A 292 -3.85 -4.18 0.83
C ILE A 292 -5.30 -4.61 0.64
N ILE A 293 -5.62 -5.86 0.94
CA ILE A 293 -6.98 -6.38 0.74
C ILE A 293 -7.98 -5.59 1.56
N ARG A 294 -7.65 -5.30 2.82
CA ARG A 294 -8.51 -4.50 3.69
C ARG A 294 -8.72 -3.09 3.15
N TYR A 295 -7.65 -2.41 2.75
CA TYR A 295 -7.71 -1.07 2.18
C TYR A 295 -8.56 -1.03 0.90
N LEU A 296 -8.43 -2.04 0.03
CA LEU A 296 -9.26 -2.17 -1.17
C LEU A 296 -10.72 -2.46 -0.84
N GLN A 297 -11.02 -3.27 0.17
CA GLN A 297 -12.41 -3.51 0.61
C GLN A 297 -13.07 -2.24 1.16
N GLU A 298 -12.30 -1.32 1.74
CA GLU A 298 -12.82 -0.04 2.23
C GLU A 298 -12.96 1.02 1.14
N THR A 299 -11.99 1.11 0.23
CA THR A 299 -11.94 2.15 -0.82
C THR A 299 -12.66 1.74 -2.10
N GLN A 300 -12.56 0.47 -2.52
CA GLN A 300 -12.98 -0.06 -3.81
C GLN A 300 -13.48 -1.51 -3.72
N LYS A 301 -14.67 -1.72 -3.13
CA LYS A 301 -15.27 -3.05 -2.90
C LYS A 301 -15.38 -3.95 -4.14
N VAL A 302 -15.49 -3.40 -5.35
CA VAL A 302 -15.60 -4.18 -6.59
C VAL A 302 -14.23 -4.70 -7.02
N ALA A 303 -13.19 -3.88 -6.93
CA ALA A 303 -11.85 -4.29 -7.34
C ALA A 303 -11.31 -5.44 -6.51
N SER A 304 -11.56 -5.44 -5.20
CA SER A 304 -11.10 -6.54 -4.35
C SER A 304 -11.64 -7.88 -4.84
N GLN A 305 -12.89 -7.96 -5.32
CA GLN A 305 -13.51 -9.21 -5.79
C GLN A 305 -12.81 -9.86 -6.99
N HIS A 306 -12.07 -9.09 -7.79
CA HIS A 306 -11.32 -9.61 -8.94
C HIS A 306 -9.95 -10.18 -8.56
N ILE A 307 -9.45 -9.86 -7.37
CA ILE A 307 -8.18 -10.37 -6.85
C ILE A 307 -8.41 -11.78 -6.31
N THR A 308 -8.15 -12.78 -7.15
CA THR A 308 -8.41 -14.20 -6.83
C THR A 308 -7.16 -14.98 -6.49
N HIS A 309 -5.98 -14.44 -6.82
CA HIS A 309 -4.68 -15.09 -6.62
C HIS A 309 -3.70 -14.12 -5.97
N LEU A 310 -2.75 -14.66 -5.22
CA LEU A 310 -1.63 -13.94 -4.60
C LEU A 310 -0.36 -14.76 -4.85
N SER A 311 0.63 -14.15 -5.49
CA SER A 311 1.86 -14.82 -5.89
C SER A 311 3.03 -14.38 -5.02
N VAL A 312 3.75 -15.34 -4.44
CA VAL A 312 5.03 -15.09 -3.79
C VAL A 312 6.13 -15.05 -4.85
N TYR A 313 7.04 -14.08 -4.77
CA TYR A 313 8.20 -13.99 -5.64
C TYR A 313 9.49 -13.79 -4.85
N SER A 314 10.63 -14.17 -5.44
CA SER A 314 11.95 -13.96 -4.85
C SER A 314 12.65 -12.74 -5.44
N THR A 315 13.31 -11.96 -4.58
CA THR A 315 14.14 -10.82 -5.02
C THR A 315 15.39 -11.25 -5.78
N ASP A 316 15.80 -12.52 -5.66
CA ASP A 316 16.99 -13.07 -6.33
C ASP A 316 16.73 -13.42 -7.82
N GLU A 317 15.47 -13.54 -8.23
CA GLU A 317 15.10 -13.91 -9.61
C GLU A 317 15.15 -12.72 -10.58
N PHE A 318 15.26 -11.49 -10.08
CA PHE A 318 15.36 -10.27 -10.88
C PHE A 318 16.79 -9.72 -10.81
N MET A 319 17.69 -10.24 -11.65
CA MET A 319 18.99 -9.60 -11.87
C MET A 319 18.78 -8.20 -12.47
N THR A 320 19.33 -7.21 -11.77
CA THR A 320 19.40 -5.80 -12.15
C THR A 320 20.09 -5.63 -13.51
N LEU A 321 19.40 -5.00 -14.48
CA LEU A 321 20.07 -4.27 -15.54
C LEU A 321 20.50 -2.93 -14.94
N ASP A 322 21.80 -2.73 -14.75
CA ASP A 322 22.35 -1.43 -14.37
C ASP A 322 22.03 -0.41 -15.48
N ALA A 323 21.55 0.78 -15.09
CA ALA A 323 21.30 1.91 -15.99
C ALA A 323 22.56 2.77 -16.19
#